data_AF-A0AAD6TR43-F1
#
_entry.id   AF-A0AAD6TR43-F1
#
_cell.length_a   1.000
_cell.length_b   1.000
_cell.length_c   1.000
_cell.angle_alpha   90.00
_cell.angle_beta   90.00
_cell.angle_gamma   90.00
#
_symmetry.space_group_name_H-M   'P 1'
#
loop_
_entity.id
_entity.type
_entity.pdbx_description
1 polymer ?
#
loop_
_entity_poly.entity_id
_entity_poly.type
_entity_poly.pdbx_seq_one_letter_code
_entity_poly.pdbx_strand_id
1 'polypeptide(L)' 'PEWNEGLHAWQLKLVIHSLDGKDVLCSIATSAGKSALFAAPIIVLQEMSAKPHLYPDLPVRALPVGIVITPTKGLAANIV' A
#
# COMPACT_ATOMS: atom_id res chain seq x y z
N PRO A 1 3.18 11.93 11.89
CA PRO A 1 3.44 12.77 10.70
C PRO A 1 2.13 13.20 10.06
N GLU A 2 1.87 14.50 9.97
CA GLU A 2 0.79 14.99 9.13
C GLU A 2 1.12 14.64 7.68
N TRP A 3 0.16 14.04 6.98
CA TRP A 3 0.29 13.60 5.59
C TRP A 3 -0.15 14.77 4.70
N ASN A 4 0.76 15.70 4.45
CA ASN A 4 0.38 17.02 3.92
C ASN A 4 -0.01 16.99 2.43
N GLU A 5 0.43 15.97 1.67
CA GLU A 5 0.24 15.90 0.21
C GLU A 5 -0.27 14.55 -0.32
N GLY A 6 -0.61 13.60 0.56
CA GLY A 6 -1.11 12.29 0.12
C GLY A 6 -0.10 11.46 -0.67
N LEU A 7 -0.61 10.54 -1.50
CA LEU A 7 0.20 9.79 -2.46
C LEU A 7 0.54 10.68 -3.67
N HIS A 8 1.78 10.63 -4.15
CA HIS A 8 2.13 11.16 -5.47
C HIS A 8 1.31 10.46 -6.56
N ALA A 9 1.04 11.16 -7.67
CA ALA A 9 0.22 10.64 -8.76
C ALA A 9 0.69 9.26 -9.30
N TRP A 10 2.01 9.05 -9.38
CA TRP A 10 2.58 7.77 -9.81
C TRP A 10 2.38 6.66 -8.76
N GLN A 11 2.42 6.97 -7.46
CA GLN A 11 2.15 6.01 -6.38
C GLN A 11 0.67 5.63 -6.39
N LEU A 12 -0.22 6.63 -6.47
CA LEU A 12 -1.67 6.43 -6.47
C LEU A 12 -2.10 5.48 -7.58
N LYS A 13 -1.61 5.70 -8.81
CA LYS A 13 -1.92 4.82 -9.95
C LYS A 13 -1.53 3.37 -9.69
N LEU A 14 -0.35 3.13 -9.12
CA LEU A 14 0.15 1.79 -8.87
C LEU A 14 -0.55 1.12 -7.67
N VAL A 15 -0.85 1.89 -6.61
CA VAL A 15 -1.62 1.41 -5.45
C VAL A 15 -3.02 0.96 -5.86
N ILE A 16 -3.70 1.72 -6.73
CA ILE A 16 -5.01 1.34 -7.27
C ILE A 16 -4.90 0.01 -8.03
N HIS A 17 -3.89 -0.17 -8.89
CA HIS A 17 -3.70 -1.45 -9.58
C HIS A 17 -3.50 -2.61 -8.61
N SER A 18 -2.72 -2.43 -7.53
CA SER A 18 -2.55 -3.46 -6.52
C SER A 18 -3.84 -3.77 -5.76
N LEU A 19 -4.67 -2.75 -5.46
CA LEU A 19 -5.98 -2.93 -4.82
C LEU A 19 -7.01 -3.62 -5.73
N ASP A 20 -6.90 -3.43 -7.05
CA ASP A 20 -7.65 -4.19 -8.07
C ASP A 20 -7.17 -5.66 -8.20
N GLY A 21 -6.17 -6.08 -7.41
CA GLY A 21 -5.59 -7.41 -7.49
C GLY A 21 -4.69 -7.64 -8.72
N LYS A 22 -4.18 -6.57 -9.34
CA LYS A 22 -3.25 -6.66 -10.47
C LYS A 22 -1.80 -6.70 -9.98
N ASP A 23 -0.98 -7.51 -10.64
CA ASP A 23 0.46 -7.53 -10.41
C ASP A 23 1.11 -6.24 -10.91
N VAL A 24 2.03 -5.68 -10.13
CA VAL A 24 2.72 -4.41 -10.43
C VAL A 24 4.23 -4.61 -10.41
N LEU A 25 4.88 -4.27 -11.53
CA LEU A 25 6.32 -4.09 -11.62
C LEU A 25 6.65 -2.59 -11.67
N CYS A 26 7.38 -2.09 -10.67
CA CYS A 26 7.79 -0.69 -10.59
C CYS A 26 9.31 -0.58 -10.61
N SER A 27 9.85 0.16 -11.60
CA SER A 27 11.26 0.52 -11.67
C SER A 27 11.41 2.02 -11.44
N ILE A 28 11.92 2.40 -10.28
CA ILE A 28 12.13 3.81 -9.90
C ILE A 28 13.33 3.93 -8.96
N ALA A 29 14.02 5.07 -9.02
CA ALA A 29 15.17 5.37 -8.17
C ALA A 29 14.85 5.19 -6.67
N THR A 30 15.85 4.78 -5.89
CA THR A 30 15.80 4.78 -4.42
C THR A 30 15.42 6.18 -3.91
N SER A 31 14.83 6.25 -2.71
CA SER A 31 14.26 7.47 -2.08
C SER A 31 13.06 8.11 -2.78
N ALA A 32 12.56 7.58 -3.90
CA ALA A 32 11.34 8.10 -4.54
C ALA A 32 10.04 7.87 -3.74
N GLY A 33 10.07 7.15 -2.62
CA GLY A 33 8.87 6.83 -1.83
C GLY A 33 8.17 5.52 -2.23
N LYS A 34 8.93 4.51 -2.68
CA LYS A 34 8.39 3.19 -3.06
C LYS A 34 7.64 2.46 -1.94
N SER A 35 7.96 2.74 -0.67
CA SER A 35 7.31 2.08 0.46
C SER A 35 5.79 2.26 0.46
N ALA A 36 5.31 3.37 -0.08
CA ALA A 36 3.89 3.63 -0.25
C ALA A 36 3.17 2.54 -1.08
N LEU A 37 3.87 1.88 -2.02
CA LEU A 37 3.27 0.85 -2.87
C LEU A 37 2.85 -0.41 -2.09
N PHE A 38 3.46 -0.70 -0.95
CA PHE A 38 3.05 -1.81 -0.09
C PHE A 38 2.34 -1.34 1.19
N ALA A 39 2.65 -0.13 1.68
CA ALA A 39 2.04 0.43 2.89
C ALA A 39 0.61 0.94 2.65
N ALA A 40 0.35 1.64 1.53
CA ALA A 40 -0.98 2.21 1.29
C ALA A 40 -2.05 1.13 1.04
N PRO A 41 -1.83 0.06 0.24
CA PRO A 41 -2.83 -0.98 0.06
C PRO A 41 -3.23 -1.65 1.38
N ILE A 42 -2.26 -1.94 2.26
CA ILE A 42 -2.56 -2.59 3.53
C ILE A 42 -3.39 -1.68 4.45
N ILE A 43 -3.10 -0.38 4.49
CA ILE A 43 -3.87 0.60 5.26
C ILE A 43 -5.32 0.69 4.73
N VAL A 44 -5.51 0.75 3.41
CA VAL A 44 -6.84 0.80 2.78
C VAL A 44 -7.65 -0.46 3.13
N LEU A 45 -7.05 -1.64 2.97
CA LEU A 45 -7.72 -2.90 3.28
C LEU A 45 -8.05 -3.04 4.77
N GLN A 46 -7.21 -2.53 5.67
CA GLN A 46 -7.47 -2.48 7.11
C GLN A 46 -8.65 -1.57 7.45
N GLU A 47 -8.71 -0.36 6.88
CA GLU A 47 -9.83 0.57 7.08
C GLU A 47 -11.15 -0.05 6.56
N MET A 48 -11.13 -0.64 5.37
CA MET A 48 -12.29 -1.33 4.81
C MET A 48 -12.74 -2.51 5.70
N SER A 49 -11.80 -3.26 6.24
CA SER A 49 -12.10 -4.35 7.17
C SER A 49 -12.67 -3.85 8.51
N ALA A 50 -12.21 -2.69 9.00
CA ALA A 50 -12.68 -2.11 10.25
C ALA A 50 -14.07 -1.45 10.11
N LYS A 51 -14.38 -0.91 8.93
CA LYS A 51 -15.62 -0.17 8.66
C LYS A 51 -16.31 -0.65 7.37
N PRO A 52 -16.69 -1.93 7.26
CA PRO A 52 -17.24 -2.49 6.01
C PRO A 52 -18.53 -1.79 5.57
N HIS A 53 -19.32 -1.26 6.51
CA HIS A 53 -20.55 -0.54 6.23
C HIS A 53 -20.35 0.77 5.44
N LEU A 54 -19.14 1.34 5.45
CA LEU A 54 -18.81 2.52 4.61
C LEU A 54 -18.49 2.14 3.16
N TYR A 55 -18.28 0.84 2.89
CA TYR A 55 -17.85 0.33 1.59
C TYR A 55 -18.70 -0.88 1.14
N PRO A 56 -20.05 -0.76 1.13
CA PRO A 56 -20.95 -1.91 0.95
C PRO A 56 -20.78 -2.63 -0.40
N ASP A 57 -20.35 -1.91 -1.44
CA ASP A 57 -20.21 -2.43 -2.81
C ASP A 57 -18.80 -2.92 -3.14
N LEU A 58 -17.85 -2.80 -2.20
CA LEU A 58 -16.46 -3.19 -2.42
C LEU A 58 -16.14 -4.52 -1.73
N PRO A 59 -15.26 -5.35 -2.32
CA PRO A 59 -14.82 -6.58 -1.68
C PRO A 59 -14.02 -6.26 -0.41
N VAL A 60 -14.51 -6.74 0.74
CA VAL A 60 -13.83 -6.58 2.03
C VAL A 60 -13.13 -7.87 2.42
N ARG A 61 -11.85 -7.76 2.83
CA ARG A 61 -11.08 -8.86 3.40
C ARG A 61 -11.11 -8.77 4.92
N ALA A 62 -11.67 -9.78 5.59
CA ALA A 62 -11.83 -9.80 7.05
C ALA A 62 -10.51 -9.80 7.83
N LEU A 63 -9.43 -10.33 7.24
CA LEU A 63 -8.09 -10.28 7.81
C LEU A 63 -7.09 -9.85 6.72
N PRO A 64 -6.89 -8.53 6.53
CA PRO A 64 -5.96 -8.03 5.52
C PRO A 64 -4.52 -8.20 6.01
N VAL A 65 -3.70 -8.87 5.19
CA VAL A 65 -2.28 -9.16 5.48
C VAL A 65 -1.44 -8.78 4.27
N GLY A 66 -0.32 -8.11 4.52
CA GLY A 66 0.72 -7.82 3.53
C GLY A 66 2.05 -8.46 3.95
N ILE A 67 2.77 -9.04 2.99
CA ILE A 67 4.10 -9.62 3.20
C ILE A 67 5.09 -8.82 2.36
N VAL A 68 6.10 -8.25 3.01
CA VAL A 68 7.19 -7.51 2.33
C VAL A 68 8.46 -8.33 2.44
N ILE A 69 9.03 -8.69 1.29
CA ILE A 69 10.30 -9.43 1.22
C ILE A 69 11.39 -8.44 0.84
N THR A 70 12.38 -8.28 1.70
CA THR A 70 13.53 -7.39 1.48
C THR A 70 14.85 -8.16 1.38
N PRO A 71 15.81 -7.72 0.55
CA PRO A 71 17.09 -8.40 0.40
C PRO A 71 18.01 -8.30 1.62
N THR A 72 17.88 -7.26 2.46
CA THR A 72 18.78 -7.04 3.60
C THR A 72 18.03 -6.67 4.87
N LYS A 73 18.58 -7.09 6.02
CA LYS A 73 18.07 -6.70 7.35
C LYS A 73 18.07 -5.19 7.56
N GLY A 74 19.10 -4.51 7.04
CA GLY A 74 19.22 -3.06 7.11
C GLY A 74 18.07 -2.36 6.39
N LEU A 75 17.62 -2.87 5.23
CA LEU A 75 16.44 -2.32 4.57
C LEU A 75 15.16 -2.64 5.35
N ALA A 76 15.00 -3.87 5.85
CA ALA A 76 13.83 -4.25 6.64
C ALA A 76 13.62 -3.35 7.86
N ALA A 77 14.70 -3.01 8.56
CA ALA A 77 14.66 -2.14 9.74
C ALA A 77 14.34 -0.66 9.42
N ASN A 78 14.46 -0.26 8.15
CA ASN A 78 14.28 1.12 7.69
C ASN A 78 13.09 1.25 6.73
N ILE A 79 12.19 0.26 6.68
CA ILE A 79 10.90 0.44 6.03
C ILE A 79 10.12 1.45 6.87
N VAL A 80 9.97 2.66 6.32
CA VAL A 80 9.07 3.72 6.79
C VAL A 80 7.78 3.66 5.97
#